data_AF-Q4CTY9-F1
#
_entry.id   AF-Q4CTY9-F1
#
_cell.length_a   1.000
_cell.length_b   1.000
_cell.length_c   1.000
_cell.angle_alpha   90.00
_cell.angle_beta   90.00
_cell.angle_gamma   90.00
#
_symmetry.space_group_name_H-M   'P 1'
#
loop_
_entity.id
_entity.type
_entity.pdbx_description
1 polymer ?
#
loop_
_entity_poly.entity_id
_entity_poly.type
_entity_poly.pdbx_seq_one_letter_code
_entity_poly.pdbx_strand_id
1 'polypeptide(L)'
;MRQPRHTALLPLLPWLMMVVCCAGACVAADPAVKHRCGFDAMMKKYGRLPTAVVRELPRRGQGAVQAYTAASEDGDDGWAPIRFKVFTEDLKNPQKYCTAAGQQRSDLRGIVTICRRENILTEEKKNIFESYVIPKALKMHSDRLFVKPLRISLVVPDPVYGICTEFTIPREHRTKGVPNTDMVIYAGAAPVTGAAAWAGPCLTLRDGRPFVAVLNYDPRTLVRDDATVRQTAHEVAHALGFGYEIMEPLGMVSKIPNVRGKEFVTVVSSAITKEKTREHYNCPTAPGMELEDEGYGGTAGSHWERRNALDELMAGISGASLYTSLTMSAFESMGFYRANW
;
A
#
# COMPACT_ATOMS: atom_id res chain seq x y z
N MET A 1 -43.42 -81.29 -31.72
CA MET A 1 -42.92 -81.44 -30.33
C MET A 1 -41.40 -81.48 -30.38
N ARG A 2 -40.70 -80.74 -29.50
CA ARG A 2 -39.22 -80.68 -29.31
C ARG A 2 -38.35 -80.05 -30.42
N GLN A 3 -37.69 -78.94 -30.03
CA GLN A 3 -36.28 -78.51 -30.28
C GLN A 3 -35.78 -78.33 -31.75
N PRO A 4 -34.59 -77.74 -32.03
CA PRO A 4 -33.51 -77.19 -31.17
C PRO A 4 -32.94 -75.81 -31.61
N ARG A 5 -31.89 -75.40 -30.86
CA ARG A 5 -31.05 -74.18 -30.86
C ARG A 5 -29.99 -74.11 -31.98
N HIS A 6 -29.31 -72.95 -32.00
CA HIS A 6 -28.02 -72.54 -32.61
C HIS A 6 -28.22 -71.72 -33.90
N THR A 7 -27.60 -70.55 -34.12
CA THR A 7 -26.34 -69.96 -33.61
C THR A 7 -26.38 -68.43 -33.82
N ALA A 8 -25.67 -67.69 -32.95
CA ALA A 8 -25.69 -66.23 -32.84
C ALA A 8 -24.74 -65.51 -33.84
N LEU A 9 -25.15 -64.29 -34.24
CA LEU A 9 -24.36 -63.29 -34.97
C LEU A 9 -24.31 -61.98 -34.15
N LEU A 10 -23.10 -61.45 -34.00
CA LEU A 10 -22.69 -60.11 -33.55
C LEU A 10 -23.26 -58.99 -34.48
N PRO A 11 -23.22 -57.67 -34.15
CA PRO A 11 -22.22 -57.00 -33.30
C PRO A 11 -22.72 -55.92 -32.31
N LEU A 12 -21.78 -55.57 -31.43
CA LEU A 12 -21.83 -54.52 -30.40
C LEU A 12 -21.98 -53.11 -30.99
N LEU A 13 -22.93 -52.33 -30.46
CA LEU A 13 -22.95 -50.86 -30.50
C LEU A 13 -22.64 -50.33 -29.09
N PRO A 14 -21.56 -49.55 -28.87
CA PRO A 14 -21.32 -48.91 -27.60
C PRO A 14 -22.07 -47.56 -27.52
N TRP A 15 -23.13 -47.56 -26.72
CA TRP A 15 -23.47 -46.56 -25.71
C TRP A 15 -23.10 -45.10 -26.01
N LEU A 16 -24.14 -44.35 -26.39
CA LEU A 16 -24.24 -42.90 -26.42
C LEU A 16 -23.95 -42.33 -25.02
N MET A 17 -22.73 -41.84 -24.81
CA MET A 17 -22.34 -41.09 -23.62
C MET A 17 -23.00 -39.70 -23.67
N MET A 18 -24.08 -39.51 -22.90
CA MET A 18 -24.60 -38.19 -22.55
C MET A 18 -23.53 -37.44 -21.76
N VAL A 19 -22.80 -36.55 -22.44
CA VAL A 19 -22.00 -35.52 -21.80
C VAL A 19 -22.95 -34.46 -21.28
N VAL A 20 -23.36 -34.62 -20.02
CA VAL A 20 -23.97 -33.55 -19.23
C VAL A 20 -22.88 -32.52 -18.97
N CYS A 21 -22.73 -31.56 -19.87
CA CYS A 21 -21.98 -30.33 -19.62
C CYS A 21 -22.70 -29.58 -18.51
N CYS A 22 -22.25 -29.76 -17.27
CA CYS A 22 -22.56 -28.85 -16.18
C CYS A 22 -22.12 -27.45 -16.62
N ALA A 23 -23.10 -26.60 -16.93
CA ALA A 23 -22.95 -25.17 -17.05
C ALA A 23 -22.66 -24.58 -15.65
N GLY A 24 -21.49 -24.91 -15.11
CA GLY A 24 -20.87 -24.14 -14.05
C GLY A 24 -20.32 -22.89 -14.70
N ALA A 25 -21.03 -21.78 -14.56
CA ALA A 25 -20.51 -20.46 -14.88
C ALA A 25 -19.26 -20.22 -14.03
N CYS A 26 -18.09 -20.56 -14.57
CA CYS A 26 -16.82 -20.05 -14.10
C CYS A 26 -16.89 -18.54 -14.29
N VAL A 27 -17.21 -17.81 -13.21
CA VAL A 27 -17.02 -16.37 -13.15
C VAL A 27 -15.51 -16.16 -13.16
N ALA A 28 -14.93 -16.08 -14.35
CA ALA A 28 -13.58 -15.61 -14.54
C ALA A 28 -13.55 -14.17 -14.02
N ALA A 29 -12.90 -13.97 -12.87
CA ALA A 29 -12.54 -12.64 -12.42
C ALA A 29 -11.75 -11.96 -13.55
N ASP A 30 -12.19 -10.78 -13.96
CA ASP A 30 -11.59 -10.00 -15.03
C ASP A 30 -10.06 -9.92 -14.82
N PRO A 31 -9.24 -10.50 -15.73
CA PRO A 31 -7.78 -10.48 -15.61
C PRO A 31 -7.21 -9.06 -15.50
N ALA A 32 -7.98 -8.03 -15.86
CA ALA A 32 -7.58 -6.63 -15.84
C ALA A 32 -7.47 -6.02 -14.43
N VAL A 33 -8.00 -6.67 -13.37
CA VAL A 33 -7.90 -6.18 -11.96
C VAL A 33 -6.69 -6.77 -11.22
N LYS A 34 -5.68 -7.29 -11.94
CA LYS A 34 -4.46 -7.79 -11.28
C LYS A 34 -3.61 -6.63 -10.76
N HIS A 35 -3.57 -6.51 -9.43
CA HIS A 35 -2.59 -5.81 -8.61
C HIS A 35 -2.17 -4.40 -9.05
N ARG A 36 -3.13 -3.53 -9.37
CA ARG A 36 -2.86 -2.11 -9.60
C ARG A 36 -2.98 -1.31 -8.29
N CYS A 37 -2.03 -0.41 -8.08
CA CYS A 37 -2.03 0.62 -7.05
C CYS A 37 -2.90 1.81 -7.47
N GLY A 38 -3.57 2.45 -6.51
CA GLY A 38 -4.40 3.65 -6.74
C GLY A 38 -3.85 4.94 -6.12
N PHE A 39 -2.59 4.97 -5.68
CA PHE A 39 -1.93 6.13 -5.05
C PHE A 39 -1.96 7.37 -5.93
N ASP A 40 -1.50 7.28 -7.17
CA ASP A 40 -1.37 8.45 -8.06
C ASP A 40 -2.73 9.09 -8.38
N ALA A 41 -3.75 8.25 -8.59
CA ALA A 41 -5.12 8.72 -8.78
C ALA A 41 -5.65 9.47 -7.55
N MET A 42 -5.26 9.04 -6.35
CA MET A 42 -5.60 9.70 -5.08
C MET A 42 -4.82 11.02 -4.93
N MET A 43 -3.51 11.03 -5.14
CA MET A 43 -2.69 12.24 -5.04
C MET A 43 -3.11 13.31 -6.06
N LYS A 44 -3.44 12.90 -7.29
CA LYS A 44 -3.96 13.81 -8.34
C LYS A 44 -5.26 14.49 -7.93
N LYS A 45 -6.12 13.82 -7.17
CA LYS A 45 -7.41 14.36 -6.73
C LYS A 45 -7.28 15.31 -5.53
N TYR A 46 -6.44 14.97 -4.56
CA TYR A 46 -6.38 15.69 -3.28
C TYR A 46 -5.19 16.65 -3.15
N GLY A 47 -4.16 16.51 -3.98
CA GLY A 47 -3.02 17.42 -4.05
C GLY A 47 -2.04 17.30 -2.87
N ARG A 48 -1.29 18.38 -2.62
CA ARG A 48 -0.25 18.42 -1.59
C ARG A 48 -0.81 18.29 -0.17
N LEU A 49 -0.02 17.65 0.68
CA LEU A 49 -0.39 17.31 2.05
C LEU A 49 -0.40 18.54 2.96
N PRO A 50 -1.41 18.70 3.82
CA PRO A 50 -1.36 19.67 4.90
C PRO A 50 -0.25 19.32 5.91
N THR A 51 0.62 20.28 6.20
CA THR A 51 1.57 20.19 7.31
C THR A 51 0.84 20.44 8.62
N ALA A 52 0.86 19.46 9.53
CA ALA A 52 0.32 19.65 10.86
C ALA A 52 1.41 20.16 11.80
N VAL A 53 1.13 21.27 12.48
CA VAL A 53 1.92 21.66 13.64
C VAL A 53 1.47 20.79 14.82
N VAL A 54 2.18 19.69 15.05
CA VAL A 54 1.91 18.86 16.23
C VAL A 54 2.36 19.63 17.46
N ARG A 55 1.38 19.99 18.32
CA ARG A 55 1.66 20.58 19.63
C ARG A 55 2.21 19.47 20.53
N GLU A 56 3.46 19.60 20.93
CA GLU A 56 4.03 18.74 21.96
C GLU A 56 3.24 18.94 23.27
N LEU A 57 2.56 17.88 23.74
CA LEU A 57 1.97 17.86 25.07
C LEU A 57 2.96 17.16 26.01
N PRO A 58 3.50 17.85 27.04
CA PRO A 58 4.39 17.23 28.00
C PRO A 58 3.73 16.04 28.69
N ARG A 59 4.47 14.95 28.89
CA ARG A 59 4.04 13.91 29.83
C ARG A 59 4.08 14.46 31.25
N ARG A 60 3.13 14.02 32.08
CA ARG A 60 3.12 14.32 33.52
C ARG A 60 4.48 13.93 34.11
N GLY A 61 5.27 14.92 34.55
CA GLY A 61 6.60 14.72 35.13
C GLY A 61 7.80 15.14 34.26
N GLN A 62 7.61 15.54 33.01
CA GLN A 62 8.69 16.08 32.16
C GLN A 62 8.50 17.58 31.96
N GLY A 63 9.44 18.38 32.46
CA GLY A 63 9.46 19.83 32.23
C GLY A 63 9.74 20.17 30.77
N ALA A 64 9.24 21.30 30.29
CA ALA A 64 9.44 21.78 28.91
C ALA A 64 10.92 21.90 28.48
N VAL A 65 11.85 21.92 29.45
CA VAL A 65 13.30 22.03 29.24
C VAL A 65 13.97 20.66 28.99
N GLN A 66 13.36 19.55 29.45
CA GLN A 66 13.90 18.20 29.28
C GLN A 66 13.59 17.57 27.91
N ALA A 67 12.65 18.14 27.15
CA ALA A 67 12.34 17.69 25.79
C ALA A 67 13.50 17.91 24.80
N TYR A 68 14.43 18.81 25.11
CA TYR A 68 15.57 19.17 24.25
C TYR A 68 16.89 18.50 24.66
N THR A 69 16.93 17.66 25.70
CA THR A 69 18.20 17.23 26.34
C THR A 69 18.30 15.74 26.70
N ALA A 70 17.46 14.86 26.15
CA ALA A 70 17.56 13.42 26.42
C ALA A 70 17.89 12.60 25.16
N ALA A 71 19.07 12.86 24.58
CA ALA A 71 19.83 11.80 23.92
C ALA A 71 20.41 10.94 25.04
N SER A 72 19.95 9.69 25.14
CA SER A 72 20.50 8.71 26.06
C SER A 72 21.96 8.47 25.71
N GLU A 73 22.83 8.68 26.69
CA GLU A 73 24.22 8.23 26.70
C GLU A 73 24.25 6.70 26.79
N ASP A 74 23.93 5.99 25.70
CA ASP A 74 24.07 4.53 25.60
C ASP A 74 24.18 4.12 24.12
N GLY A 75 25.25 4.51 23.41
CA GLY A 75 25.72 3.91 22.13
C GLY A 75 24.74 3.78 20.94
N ASP A 76 23.50 4.21 21.11
CA ASP A 76 22.34 4.04 20.26
C ASP A 76 22.00 5.45 19.76
N ASP A 77 22.20 5.69 18.47
CA ASP A 77 22.09 7.01 17.84
C ASP A 77 20.65 7.55 17.74
N GLY A 78 19.76 7.00 18.57
CA GLY A 78 18.37 7.38 18.75
C GLY A 78 17.43 6.81 17.69
N TRP A 79 17.90 5.91 16.83
CA TRP A 79 17.11 5.26 15.79
C TRP A 79 16.54 3.94 16.28
N ALA A 80 15.23 3.73 16.12
CA ALA A 80 14.57 2.47 16.48
C ALA A 80 13.57 2.04 15.41
N PRO A 81 13.16 0.76 15.35
CA PRO A 81 12.12 0.29 14.45
C PRO A 81 10.87 1.18 14.47
N ILE A 82 10.38 1.56 13.29
CA ILE A 82 9.18 2.40 13.18
C ILE A 82 7.96 1.74 13.82
N ARG A 83 7.22 2.51 14.63
CA ARG A 83 6.01 2.04 15.32
C ARG A 83 4.76 2.52 14.60
N PHE A 84 3.97 1.56 14.14
CA PHE A 84 2.67 1.81 13.52
C PHE A 84 1.53 1.60 14.50
N LYS A 85 0.48 2.39 14.36
CA LYS A 85 -0.85 2.07 14.89
C LYS A 85 -1.87 2.18 13.79
N VAL A 86 -2.64 1.12 13.60
CA VAL A 86 -3.68 1.05 12.58
C VAL A 86 -5.04 0.99 13.25
N PHE A 87 -5.97 1.78 12.74
CA PHE A 87 -7.34 1.85 13.22
C PHE A 87 -8.31 1.53 12.08
N THR A 88 -9.17 0.54 12.32
CA THR A 88 -10.10 -0.02 11.34
C THR A 88 -11.55 0.34 11.66
N GLU A 89 -11.80 1.54 12.21
CA GLU A 89 -13.15 1.95 12.60
C GLU A 89 -14.15 1.89 11.43
N ASP A 90 -13.69 2.11 10.20
CA ASP A 90 -14.51 1.99 9.01
C ASP A 90 -15.00 0.55 8.76
N LEU A 91 -14.31 -0.48 9.25
CA LEU A 91 -14.76 -1.89 9.17
C LEU A 91 -15.90 -2.21 10.14
N LYS A 92 -16.15 -1.34 11.13
CA LYS A 92 -17.24 -1.46 12.11
C LYS A 92 -18.49 -0.69 11.67
N ASN A 93 -18.38 0.15 10.65
CA ASN A 93 -19.49 0.98 10.16
C ASN A 93 -20.05 0.41 8.84
N PRO A 94 -21.26 -0.20 8.82
CA PRO A 94 -21.82 -0.82 7.61
C PRO A 94 -22.16 0.16 6.48
N GLN A 95 -22.02 1.48 6.70
CA GLN A 95 -22.12 2.50 5.65
C GLN A 95 -20.78 2.77 4.93
N LYS A 96 -19.66 2.27 5.46
CA LYS A 96 -18.30 2.51 4.90
C LYS A 96 -17.81 1.39 3.98
N TYR A 97 -18.49 0.25 3.97
CA TYR A 97 -18.14 -0.91 3.12
C TYR A 97 -19.40 -1.61 2.60
N CYS A 98 -19.23 -2.51 1.63
CA CYS A 98 -20.33 -3.26 1.04
C CYS A 98 -20.78 -4.41 1.96
N THR A 99 -22.03 -4.41 2.43
CA THR A 99 -22.62 -5.54 3.18
C THR A 99 -23.51 -6.42 2.31
N ALA A 100 -23.98 -5.91 1.17
CA ALA A 100 -24.78 -6.66 0.20
C ALA A 100 -24.55 -6.14 -1.22
N ALA A 101 -24.75 -7.02 -2.22
CA ALA A 101 -24.70 -6.64 -3.63
C ALA A 101 -25.85 -5.67 -3.96
N GLY A 102 -25.59 -4.72 -4.86
CA GLY A 102 -26.54 -3.67 -5.26
C GLY A 102 -26.54 -2.43 -4.36
N GLN A 103 -25.90 -2.48 -3.19
CA GLN A 103 -25.71 -1.29 -2.35
C GLN A 103 -24.78 -0.27 -3.04
N GLN A 104 -24.98 1.01 -2.73
CA GLN A 104 -24.06 2.08 -3.11
C GLN A 104 -23.14 2.41 -1.94
N ARG A 105 -21.83 2.43 -2.19
CA ARG A 105 -20.80 2.76 -1.19
C ARG A 105 -19.71 3.64 -1.80
N SER A 106 -19.13 4.52 -0.99
CA SER A 106 -17.94 5.29 -1.39
C SER A 106 -16.77 4.32 -1.63
N ASP A 107 -15.88 4.67 -2.57
CA ASP A 107 -14.58 4.02 -2.76
C ASP A 107 -13.49 4.57 -1.82
N LEU A 108 -13.93 5.36 -0.82
CA LEU A 108 -13.11 6.14 0.11
C LEU A 108 -12.19 7.16 -0.57
N ARG A 109 -12.45 7.50 -1.83
CA ARG A 109 -11.87 8.63 -2.57
C ARG A 109 -12.98 9.55 -3.06
N GLY A 110 -14.16 9.54 -2.43
CA GLY A 110 -15.31 10.37 -2.79
C GLY A 110 -16.06 9.95 -4.06
N ILE A 111 -15.86 8.74 -4.59
CA ILE A 111 -16.63 8.20 -5.73
C ILE A 111 -17.59 7.13 -5.22
N VAL A 112 -18.87 7.22 -5.58
CA VAL A 112 -19.86 6.18 -5.25
C VAL A 112 -19.78 5.04 -6.26
N THR A 113 -19.69 3.81 -5.74
CA THR A 113 -19.60 2.57 -6.51
C THR A 113 -20.75 1.63 -6.13
N ILE A 114 -21.30 0.91 -7.11
CA ILE A 114 -22.29 -0.15 -6.88
C ILE A 114 -21.57 -1.43 -6.46
N CYS A 115 -21.87 -1.90 -5.26
CA CYS A 115 -21.33 -3.13 -4.68
C CYS A 115 -21.72 -4.35 -5.50
N ARG A 116 -20.74 -5.14 -5.92
CA ARG A 116 -20.94 -6.49 -6.46
C ARG A 116 -20.72 -7.54 -5.36
N ARG A 117 -21.00 -8.81 -5.66
CA ARG A 117 -20.85 -9.91 -4.68
C ARG A 117 -19.41 -10.01 -4.17
N GLU A 118 -18.46 -9.84 -5.06
CA GLU A 118 -17.03 -9.85 -4.77
C GLU A 118 -16.57 -8.70 -3.86
N ASN A 119 -17.27 -7.55 -3.86
CA ASN A 119 -16.97 -6.41 -2.99
C ASN A 119 -17.48 -6.59 -1.55
N ILE A 120 -18.33 -7.59 -1.28
CA ILE A 120 -18.88 -7.78 0.06
C ILE A 120 -17.74 -8.09 1.03
N LEU A 121 -17.65 -7.29 2.09
CA LEU A 121 -16.70 -7.46 3.17
C LEU A 121 -17.33 -8.37 4.23
N THR A 122 -17.04 -9.67 4.13
CA THR A 122 -17.47 -10.69 5.09
C THR A 122 -16.64 -10.61 6.37
N GLU A 123 -17.12 -11.22 7.46
CA GLU A 123 -16.34 -11.34 8.71
C GLU A 123 -15.02 -12.10 8.50
N GLU A 124 -15.00 -13.10 7.61
CA GLU A 124 -13.76 -13.77 7.20
C GLU A 124 -12.76 -12.80 6.58
N LYS A 125 -13.19 -11.96 5.64
CA LYS A 125 -12.32 -10.96 5.01
C LYS A 125 -11.83 -9.90 6.01
N LYS A 126 -12.69 -9.44 6.92
CA LYS A 126 -12.27 -8.54 8.01
C LYS A 126 -11.16 -9.16 8.84
N ASN A 127 -11.36 -10.42 9.28
CA ASN A 127 -10.36 -11.14 10.05
C ASN A 127 -9.05 -11.33 9.28
N ILE A 128 -9.10 -11.65 7.98
CA ILE A 128 -7.91 -11.74 7.13
C ILE A 128 -7.18 -10.38 7.09
N PHE A 129 -7.90 -9.28 6.92
CA PHE A 129 -7.29 -7.96 6.82
C PHE A 129 -6.61 -7.55 8.15
N GLU A 130 -7.34 -7.66 9.25
CA GLU A 130 -6.90 -7.20 10.58
C GLU A 130 -5.84 -8.11 11.22
N SER A 131 -6.00 -9.43 11.12
CA SER A 131 -5.14 -10.38 11.84
C SER A 131 -3.95 -10.91 11.03
N TYR A 132 -4.00 -10.80 9.70
CA TYR A 132 -2.98 -11.39 8.82
C TYR A 132 -2.32 -10.35 7.91
N VAL A 133 -3.10 -9.66 7.08
CA VAL A 133 -2.57 -8.81 6.00
C VAL A 133 -1.89 -7.56 6.57
N ILE A 134 -2.61 -6.75 7.36
CA ILE A 134 -2.07 -5.51 7.92
C ILE A 134 -0.83 -5.80 8.79
N PRO A 135 -0.88 -6.69 9.81
CA PRO A 135 0.28 -6.91 10.69
C PRO A 135 1.53 -7.36 9.94
N LYS A 136 1.40 -8.27 8.96
CA LYS A 136 2.54 -8.74 8.16
C LYS A 136 3.09 -7.64 7.25
N ALA A 137 2.24 -6.83 6.62
CA ALA A 137 2.68 -5.72 5.77
C ALA A 137 3.45 -4.67 6.59
N LEU A 138 2.94 -4.27 7.75
CA LEU A 138 3.64 -3.34 8.65
C LEU A 138 4.96 -3.91 9.14
N LYS A 139 4.99 -5.21 9.44
CA LYS A 139 6.22 -5.89 9.87
C LYS A 139 7.32 -5.78 8.82
N MET A 140 6.98 -5.91 7.53
CA MET A 140 7.96 -5.76 6.44
C MET A 140 8.66 -4.39 6.46
N HIS A 141 7.95 -3.33 6.82
CA HIS A 141 8.52 -1.98 7.01
C HIS A 141 9.26 -1.83 8.33
N SER A 142 8.69 -2.26 9.45
CA SER A 142 9.35 -2.10 10.77
C SER A 142 10.65 -2.89 10.89
N ASP A 143 10.76 -4.02 10.17
CA ASP A 143 12.00 -4.79 10.09
C ASP A 143 13.12 -4.07 9.32
N ARG A 144 12.76 -3.14 8.41
CA ARG A 144 13.68 -2.50 7.45
C ARG A 144 13.87 -1.01 7.65
N LEU A 145 12.97 -0.33 8.36
CA LEU A 145 12.97 1.12 8.52
C LEU A 145 13.06 1.48 9.99
N PHE A 146 14.15 2.14 10.36
CA PHE A 146 14.29 2.79 11.64
C PHE A 146 13.93 4.26 11.52
N VAL A 147 13.50 4.83 12.64
CA VAL A 147 13.12 6.24 12.80
C VAL A 147 13.63 6.77 14.12
N LYS A 148 13.83 8.08 14.23
CA LYS A 148 13.88 8.74 15.53
C LYS A 148 12.47 8.73 16.14
N PRO A 149 12.23 8.00 17.25
CA PRO A 149 10.87 7.80 17.73
C PRO A 149 10.24 9.08 18.25
N LEU A 150 8.98 9.30 17.91
CA LEU A 150 8.18 10.39 18.48
C LEU A 150 7.83 10.04 19.93
N ARG A 151 8.23 10.91 20.87
CA ARG A 151 8.00 10.72 22.31
C ARG A 151 6.67 11.30 22.80
N ILE A 152 5.98 12.05 21.94
CA ILE A 152 4.69 12.70 22.17
C ILE A 152 3.51 11.84 21.69
N SER A 153 2.29 12.20 22.12
CA SER A 153 1.07 11.67 21.50
C SER A 153 0.78 12.41 20.20
N LEU A 154 0.56 11.67 19.11
CA LEU A 154 0.25 12.26 17.81
C LEU A 154 -1.22 12.67 17.76
N VAL A 155 -1.46 13.98 17.85
CA VAL A 155 -2.80 14.55 17.77
C VAL A 155 -3.16 14.78 16.30
N VAL A 156 -4.31 14.25 15.87
CA VAL A 156 -4.85 14.52 14.55
C VAL A 156 -5.65 15.83 14.58
N PRO A 157 -5.34 16.83 13.75
CA PRO A 157 -6.05 18.11 13.74
C PRO A 157 -7.54 17.95 13.42
N ASP A 158 -8.34 18.91 13.89
CA ASP A 158 -9.77 19.01 13.58
C ASP A 158 -10.10 20.45 13.16
N PRO A 159 -10.66 20.69 11.96
CA PRO A 159 -10.99 19.70 10.93
C PRO A 159 -9.74 19.05 10.29
N VAL A 160 -9.93 17.84 9.74
CA VAL A 160 -8.98 17.29 8.74
C VAL A 160 -9.42 17.72 7.34
N TYR A 161 -8.49 17.72 6.41
CA TYR A 161 -8.73 18.07 5.00
C TYR A 161 -8.28 16.94 4.08
N GLY A 162 -8.67 17.04 2.81
CA GLY A 162 -8.24 16.12 1.76
C GLY A 162 -8.78 14.70 1.96
N ILE A 163 -8.02 13.69 1.52
CA ILE A 163 -8.43 12.28 1.55
C ILE A 163 -8.81 11.79 2.95
N CYS A 164 -8.22 12.37 4.00
CA CYS A 164 -8.51 12.00 5.38
C CYS A 164 -9.95 12.29 5.82
N THR A 165 -10.71 13.12 5.11
CA THR A 165 -12.14 13.32 5.39
C THR A 165 -12.97 12.09 5.06
N GLU A 166 -12.47 11.17 4.23
CA GLU A 166 -13.15 9.94 3.84
C GLU A 166 -13.13 8.87 4.94
N PHE A 167 -12.30 9.01 5.98
CA PHE A 167 -12.07 7.98 7.01
C PHE A 167 -12.65 8.37 8.37
N THR A 168 -13.12 7.38 9.13
CA THR A 168 -13.53 7.60 10.52
C THR A 168 -12.30 7.77 11.42
N ILE A 169 -12.12 8.98 11.94
CA ILE A 169 -11.06 9.33 12.89
C ILE A 169 -11.67 9.45 14.29
N PRO A 170 -11.36 8.55 15.25
CA PRO A 170 -11.83 8.63 16.63
C PRO A 170 -11.59 10.00 17.27
N ARG A 171 -12.60 10.48 18.01
CA ARG A 171 -12.53 11.76 18.75
C ARG A 171 -11.35 11.81 19.72
N GLU A 172 -10.96 10.68 20.30
CA GLU A 172 -9.81 10.58 21.19
C GLU A 172 -8.48 10.86 20.49
N HIS A 173 -8.33 10.52 19.21
CA HIS A 173 -7.12 10.84 18.45
C HIS A 173 -7.01 12.34 18.13
N ARG A 174 -8.15 13.05 18.12
CA ARG A 174 -8.21 14.51 17.95
C ARG A 174 -7.96 15.27 19.25
N THR A 175 -8.22 14.65 20.40
CA THR A 175 -8.18 15.31 21.71
C THR A 175 -6.97 14.89 22.54
N LYS A 176 -6.76 13.59 22.72
CA LYS A 176 -5.63 13.01 23.48
C LYS A 176 -4.44 12.64 22.60
N GLY A 177 -4.71 12.40 21.31
CA GLY A 177 -3.73 11.89 20.37
C GLY A 177 -3.42 10.41 20.56
N VAL A 178 -2.57 9.89 19.68
CA VAL A 178 -2.16 8.48 19.67
C VAL A 178 -0.75 8.37 20.28
N PRO A 179 -0.58 7.79 21.48
CA PRO A 179 0.72 7.70 22.14
C PRO A 179 1.59 6.58 21.56
N ASN A 180 2.91 6.67 21.76
CA ASN A 180 3.91 5.63 21.45
C ASN A 180 3.83 5.12 20.01
N THR A 181 3.67 6.04 19.07
CA THR A 181 3.51 5.72 17.65
C THR A 181 4.27 6.73 16.83
N ASP A 182 4.71 6.31 15.66
CA ASP A 182 5.44 7.16 14.71
C ASP A 182 4.64 7.38 13.41
N MET A 183 3.76 6.43 13.08
CA MET A 183 2.80 6.51 11.98
C MET A 183 1.43 5.99 12.43
N VAL A 184 0.39 6.78 12.19
CA VAL A 184 -1.02 6.40 12.38
C VAL A 184 -1.63 6.12 11.01
N ILE A 185 -2.22 4.95 10.83
CA ILE A 185 -2.93 4.59 9.59
C ILE A 185 -4.40 4.36 9.90
N TYR A 186 -5.28 5.04 9.19
CA TYR A 186 -6.71 4.73 9.20
C TYR A 186 -7.02 3.81 8.03
N ALA A 187 -7.41 2.58 8.32
CA ALA A 187 -7.60 1.53 7.34
C ALA A 187 -9.08 1.24 7.09
N GLY A 188 -9.45 1.18 5.81
CA GLY A 188 -10.77 0.82 5.30
C GLY A 188 -10.69 -0.38 4.35
N ALA A 189 -11.84 -0.99 4.09
CA ALA A 189 -11.98 -2.06 3.12
C ALA A 189 -13.27 -1.85 2.30
N ALA A 190 -13.23 -0.85 1.44
CA ALA A 190 -14.31 -0.40 0.57
C ALA A 190 -14.03 -0.78 -0.89
N PRO A 191 -15.05 -0.88 -1.76
CA PRO A 191 -14.84 -1.17 -3.19
C PRO A 191 -13.91 -0.12 -3.82
N VAL A 192 -13.00 -0.52 -4.71
CA VAL A 192 -12.07 0.39 -5.39
C VAL A 192 -12.29 0.33 -6.90
N THR A 193 -12.42 1.48 -7.55
CA THR A 193 -12.49 1.54 -9.01
C THR A 193 -11.07 1.59 -9.60
N GLY A 194 -10.74 0.65 -10.49
CA GLY A 194 -9.51 0.63 -11.29
C GLY A 194 -8.23 0.16 -10.60
N ALA A 195 -8.28 -0.14 -9.31
CA ALA A 195 -7.15 -0.60 -8.50
C ALA A 195 -7.59 -1.69 -7.51
N ALA A 196 -6.63 -2.40 -6.93
CA ALA A 196 -6.87 -3.41 -5.90
C ALA A 196 -6.73 -2.84 -4.49
N ALA A 197 -5.88 -1.83 -4.32
CA ALA A 197 -5.72 -1.09 -3.07
C ALA A 197 -5.19 0.31 -3.39
N TRP A 198 -5.22 1.18 -2.40
CA TRP A 198 -4.51 2.45 -2.41
C TRP A 198 -4.23 2.88 -0.97
N ALA A 199 -3.11 3.53 -0.74
CA ALA A 199 -2.86 4.24 0.50
C ALA A 199 -2.09 5.52 0.22
N GLY A 200 -2.02 6.40 1.20
CA GLY A 200 -1.19 7.57 1.10
C GLY A 200 -1.18 8.40 2.36
N PRO A 201 -0.21 9.31 2.46
CA PRO A 201 -0.12 10.21 3.59
C PRO A 201 -1.30 11.18 3.55
N CYS A 202 -1.72 11.64 4.73
CA CYS A 202 -2.67 12.74 4.89
C CYS A 202 -2.04 13.94 5.57
N LEU A 203 -1.14 13.70 6.53
CA LEU A 203 -0.55 14.75 7.37
C LEU A 203 0.93 14.47 7.56
N THR A 204 1.69 15.55 7.49
CA THR A 204 3.13 15.55 7.72
C THR A 204 3.49 16.36 8.96
N LEU A 205 4.61 15.99 9.58
CA LEU A 205 5.29 16.78 10.59
C LEU A 205 5.95 18.00 9.93
N ARG A 206 6.50 18.91 10.76
CA ARG A 206 7.17 20.12 10.28
C ARG A 206 8.37 19.86 9.36
N ASP A 207 9.06 18.74 9.54
CA ASP A 207 10.17 18.31 8.70
C ASP A 207 9.71 17.68 7.37
N GLY A 208 8.39 17.53 7.16
CA GLY A 208 7.81 16.89 5.98
C GLY A 208 7.52 15.41 6.15
N ARG A 209 7.94 14.77 7.25
CA ARG A 209 7.74 13.34 7.47
C ARG A 209 6.26 13.00 7.64
N PRO A 210 5.69 12.07 6.85
CA PRO A 210 4.34 11.57 7.08
C PRO A 210 4.16 10.93 8.47
N PHE A 211 3.08 11.27 9.17
CA PHE A 211 2.74 10.67 10.47
C PHE A 211 1.28 10.25 10.60
N VAL A 212 0.41 10.71 9.69
CA VAL A 212 -0.94 10.17 9.52
C VAL A 212 -1.12 9.83 8.06
N ALA A 213 -1.65 8.63 7.82
CA ALA A 213 -1.97 8.12 6.51
C ALA A 213 -3.31 7.38 6.51
N VAL A 214 -3.78 7.06 5.33
CA VAL A 214 -4.97 6.25 5.08
C VAL A 214 -4.61 5.08 4.19
N LEU A 215 -5.33 3.98 4.34
CA LEU A 215 -5.20 2.77 3.53
C LEU A 215 -6.60 2.25 3.22
N ASN A 216 -6.88 1.97 1.95
CA ASN A 216 -8.08 1.23 1.56
C ASN A 216 -7.69 0.01 0.73
N TYR A 217 -8.25 -1.14 1.06
CA TYR A 217 -8.03 -2.39 0.34
C TYR A 217 -9.35 -2.94 -0.21
N ASP A 218 -9.42 -3.23 -1.51
CA ASP A 218 -10.65 -3.72 -2.11
C ASP A 218 -10.97 -5.15 -1.62
N PRO A 219 -12.15 -5.39 -1.02
CA PRO A 219 -12.54 -6.73 -0.60
C PRO A 219 -12.55 -7.77 -1.72
N ARG A 220 -12.56 -7.38 -3.00
CA ARG A 220 -12.50 -8.30 -4.16
C ARG A 220 -11.24 -9.15 -4.21
N THR A 221 -10.11 -8.56 -3.83
CA THR A 221 -8.78 -9.18 -3.93
C THR A 221 -8.19 -9.48 -2.55
N LEU A 222 -8.96 -9.29 -1.49
CA LEU A 222 -8.53 -9.51 -0.11
C LEU A 222 -8.60 -11.00 0.25
N VAL A 223 -7.47 -11.68 0.12
CA VAL A 223 -7.30 -13.11 0.43
C VAL A 223 -6.10 -13.33 1.34
N ARG A 224 -6.02 -14.49 1.99
CA ARG A 224 -4.94 -14.83 2.92
C ARG A 224 -3.73 -15.40 2.18
N ASP A 225 -2.95 -14.54 1.54
CA ASP A 225 -1.71 -14.94 0.86
C ASP A 225 -0.59 -13.87 0.97
N ASP A 226 0.62 -14.23 0.53
CA ASP A 226 1.77 -13.33 0.59
C ASP A 226 1.72 -12.23 -0.47
N ALA A 227 1.00 -12.45 -1.58
CA ALA A 227 0.80 -11.43 -2.62
C ALA A 227 -0.02 -10.25 -2.08
N THR A 228 -1.11 -10.53 -1.36
CA THR A 228 -1.96 -9.53 -0.68
C THR A 228 -1.18 -8.78 0.40
N VAL A 229 -0.29 -9.47 1.15
CA VAL A 229 0.60 -8.85 2.13
C VAL A 229 1.57 -7.89 1.45
N ARG A 230 2.25 -8.31 0.37
CA ARG A 230 3.21 -7.48 -0.35
C ARG A 230 2.54 -6.30 -1.05
N GLN A 231 1.35 -6.50 -1.59
CA GLN A 231 0.53 -5.41 -2.12
C GLN A 231 0.16 -4.40 -1.02
N THR A 232 -0.23 -4.86 0.16
CA THR A 232 -0.49 -3.95 1.28
C THR A 232 0.78 -3.22 1.74
N ALA A 233 1.94 -3.88 1.73
CA ALA A 233 3.22 -3.24 2.02
C ALA A 233 3.60 -2.19 0.97
N HIS A 234 3.32 -2.43 -0.32
CA HIS A 234 3.47 -1.43 -1.37
C HIS A 234 2.64 -0.18 -1.08
N GLU A 235 1.38 -0.34 -0.70
CA GLU A 235 0.53 0.79 -0.32
C GLU A 235 1.05 1.49 0.94
N VAL A 236 1.48 0.75 1.96
CA VAL A 236 2.07 1.35 3.16
C VAL A 236 3.37 2.11 2.83
N ALA A 237 4.14 1.70 1.82
CA ALA A 237 5.28 2.48 1.35
C ALA A 237 4.86 3.85 0.81
N HIS A 238 3.77 3.94 0.05
CA HIS A 238 3.19 5.23 -0.34
C HIS A 238 2.77 6.06 0.88
N ALA A 239 2.09 5.45 1.86
CA ALA A 239 1.72 6.09 3.12
C ALA A 239 2.93 6.65 3.89
N LEU A 240 4.08 6.01 3.80
CA LEU A 240 5.35 6.44 4.39
C LEU A 240 6.05 7.55 3.60
N GLY A 241 5.58 7.86 2.39
CA GLY A 241 6.04 8.98 1.59
C GLY A 241 6.73 8.61 0.28
N PHE A 242 6.68 7.34 -0.13
CA PHE A 242 7.18 6.95 -1.44
C PHE A 242 6.27 7.51 -2.54
N GLY A 243 6.68 8.59 -3.19
CA GLY A 243 5.94 9.21 -4.28
C GLY A 243 6.63 10.47 -4.80
N TYR A 244 6.41 10.82 -6.06
CA TYR A 244 7.07 11.95 -6.72
C TYR A 244 6.85 13.26 -5.95
N GLU A 245 5.62 13.49 -5.47
CA GLU A 245 5.22 14.72 -4.79
C GLU A 245 5.97 14.96 -3.47
N ILE A 246 6.61 13.94 -2.92
CA ILE A 246 7.45 14.02 -1.72
C ILE A 246 8.92 14.01 -2.11
N MET A 247 9.34 13.16 -3.04
CA MET A 247 10.74 13.06 -3.47
C MET A 247 11.24 14.33 -4.18
N GLU A 248 10.40 14.99 -4.97
CA GLU A 248 10.78 16.21 -5.71
C GLU A 248 11.09 17.39 -4.77
N PRO A 249 10.21 17.80 -3.83
CA PRO A 249 10.52 18.87 -2.88
C PRO A 249 11.72 18.58 -1.97
N LEU A 250 12.04 17.30 -1.74
CA LEU A 250 13.22 16.87 -1.00
C LEU A 250 14.51 16.90 -1.83
N GLY A 251 14.44 17.29 -3.12
CA GLY A 251 15.60 17.36 -4.00
C GLY A 251 16.20 16.00 -4.36
N MET A 252 15.39 14.93 -4.31
CA MET A 252 15.87 13.56 -4.53
C MET A 252 15.85 13.13 -6.01
N VAL A 253 15.16 13.86 -6.87
CA VAL A 253 14.90 13.47 -8.26
C VAL A 253 15.67 14.34 -9.26
N SER A 254 15.95 13.78 -10.44
CA SER A 254 16.55 14.49 -11.57
C SER A 254 15.95 13.99 -12.89
N LYS A 255 15.90 14.87 -13.90
CA LYS A 255 15.51 14.49 -15.26
C LYS A 255 16.75 14.22 -16.10
N ILE A 256 16.82 13.05 -16.72
CA ILE A 256 17.94 12.63 -17.57
C ILE A 256 17.46 12.52 -19.01
N PRO A 257 18.00 13.30 -19.97
CA PRO A 257 17.55 13.29 -21.34
C PRO A 257 18.05 12.06 -22.12
N ASN A 258 17.40 11.75 -23.24
CA ASN A 258 17.85 10.78 -24.25
C ASN A 258 18.11 9.35 -23.72
N VAL A 259 17.44 8.95 -22.64
CA VAL A 259 17.54 7.58 -22.12
C VAL A 259 16.70 6.66 -23.01
N ARG A 260 17.39 5.76 -23.75
CA ARG A 260 16.76 4.77 -24.63
C ARG A 260 15.78 5.38 -25.65
N GLY A 261 16.09 6.58 -26.16
CA GLY A 261 15.30 7.27 -27.17
C GLY A 261 14.11 8.09 -26.63
N LYS A 262 13.91 8.15 -25.31
CA LYS A 262 12.92 9.02 -24.66
C LYS A 262 13.46 10.45 -24.53
N GLU A 263 12.59 11.45 -24.59
CA GLU A 263 12.96 12.88 -24.41
C GLU A 263 13.72 13.08 -23.09
N PHE A 264 13.13 12.57 -21.99
CA PHE A 264 13.79 12.42 -20.70
C PHE A 264 13.13 11.29 -19.89
N VAL A 265 13.84 10.80 -18.88
CA VAL A 265 13.30 9.95 -17.80
C VAL A 265 13.54 10.63 -16.45
N THR A 266 12.68 10.36 -15.47
CA THR A 266 12.86 10.83 -14.10
C THR A 266 13.61 9.78 -13.29
N VAL A 267 14.62 10.19 -12.53
CA VAL A 267 15.51 9.30 -11.77
C VAL A 267 15.59 9.78 -10.33
N VAL A 268 15.48 8.87 -9.36
CA VAL A 268 15.87 9.14 -7.97
C VAL A 268 17.39 9.07 -7.88
N SER A 269 18.01 10.24 -7.80
CA SER A 269 19.45 10.46 -7.99
C SER A 269 20.20 10.86 -6.70
N SER A 270 19.52 10.78 -5.55
CA SER A 270 20.11 10.94 -4.22
C SER A 270 21.32 9.99 -4.03
N ALA A 271 22.28 10.39 -3.20
CA ALA A 271 23.55 9.67 -3.06
C ALA A 271 23.37 8.18 -2.71
N ILE A 272 22.52 7.88 -1.72
CA ILE A 272 22.28 6.51 -1.25
C ILE A 272 21.54 5.68 -2.31
N THR A 273 20.49 6.22 -2.94
CA THR A 273 19.77 5.52 -4.01
C THR A 273 20.67 5.24 -5.21
N LYS A 274 21.52 6.20 -5.58
CA LYS A 274 22.52 6.04 -6.64
C LYS A 274 23.52 4.94 -6.31
N GLU A 275 24.05 4.90 -5.09
CA GLU A 275 24.92 3.82 -4.62
C GLU A 275 24.24 2.45 -4.74
N LYS A 276 23.05 2.28 -4.14
CA LYS A 276 22.34 0.99 -4.15
C LYS A 276 21.84 0.57 -5.52
N THR A 277 21.55 1.52 -6.40
CA THR A 277 21.28 1.22 -7.81
C THR A 277 22.51 0.64 -8.50
N ARG A 278 23.69 1.23 -8.30
CA ARG A 278 24.94 0.76 -8.92
C ARG A 278 25.30 -0.64 -8.44
N GLU A 279 25.13 -0.89 -7.13
CA GLU A 279 25.30 -2.23 -6.54
C GLU A 279 24.30 -3.23 -7.15
N HIS A 280 23.00 -2.89 -7.16
CA HIS A 280 21.93 -3.78 -7.62
C HIS A 280 22.12 -4.24 -9.07
N TYR A 281 22.50 -3.31 -9.97
CA TYR A 281 22.68 -3.62 -11.39
C TYR A 281 24.13 -3.91 -11.80
N ASN A 282 25.07 -3.92 -10.86
CA ASN A 282 26.51 -3.98 -11.13
C ASN A 282 26.95 -2.98 -12.22
N CYS A 283 26.48 -1.74 -12.12
CA CYS A 283 26.67 -0.70 -13.13
C CYS A 283 27.19 0.59 -12.46
N PRO A 284 28.51 0.78 -12.35
CA PRO A 284 29.10 1.90 -11.60
C PRO A 284 28.72 3.30 -12.10
N THR A 285 28.31 3.41 -13.37
CA THR A 285 27.91 4.67 -14.01
C THR A 285 26.42 4.95 -13.93
N ALA A 286 25.62 4.07 -13.32
CA ALA A 286 24.18 4.28 -13.18
C ALA A 286 23.90 5.64 -12.48
N PRO A 287 23.00 6.47 -13.04
CA PRO A 287 22.74 7.82 -12.51
C PRO A 287 21.85 7.81 -11.25
N GLY A 288 21.22 6.67 -10.95
CA GLY A 288 20.19 6.51 -9.93
C GLY A 288 19.12 5.55 -10.43
N MET A 289 18.06 5.36 -9.65
CA MET A 289 16.97 4.45 -10.01
C MET A 289 15.89 5.21 -10.79
N GLU A 290 15.54 4.70 -11.98
CA GLU A 290 14.49 5.28 -12.82
C GLU A 290 13.11 5.09 -12.16
N LEU A 291 12.32 6.16 -12.15
CA LEU A 291 10.91 6.13 -11.81
C LEU A 291 10.10 5.78 -13.06
N GLU A 292 9.00 5.06 -12.85
CA GLU A 292 8.05 4.68 -13.89
C GLU A 292 7.56 5.93 -14.64
N ASP A 293 7.61 5.88 -15.96
CA ASP A 293 7.21 6.99 -16.84
C ASP A 293 6.06 6.61 -17.79
N GLU A 294 5.58 5.36 -17.76
CA GLU A 294 4.37 4.92 -18.44
C GLU A 294 3.16 4.84 -17.48
N GLY A 295 1.97 4.56 -18.02
CA GLY A 295 0.73 4.43 -17.23
C GLY A 295 -0.03 5.75 -16.96
N TYR A 296 0.41 6.86 -17.55
CA TYR A 296 -0.17 8.21 -17.36
C TYR A 296 -0.21 8.61 -15.87
N GLY A 297 -1.09 9.55 -15.50
CA GLY A 297 -1.24 10.03 -14.13
C GLY A 297 -1.82 9.01 -13.12
N GLY A 298 -1.79 7.72 -13.44
CA GLY A 298 -2.15 6.62 -12.54
C GLY A 298 -0.97 5.73 -12.14
N THR A 299 0.23 5.96 -12.67
CA THR A 299 1.43 5.14 -12.33
C THR A 299 2.73 5.95 -12.35
N ALA A 300 2.81 6.96 -13.25
CA ALA A 300 4.07 7.65 -13.49
C ALA A 300 4.54 8.49 -12.29
N GLY A 301 5.82 8.32 -11.93
CA GLY A 301 6.51 9.11 -10.91
C GLY A 301 6.49 8.52 -9.48
N SER A 302 5.57 7.62 -9.16
CA SER A 302 5.46 7.10 -7.78
C SER A 302 5.87 5.63 -7.62
N HIS A 303 6.40 5.05 -8.69
CA HIS A 303 6.84 3.66 -8.74
C HIS A 303 8.22 3.58 -9.37
N TRP A 304 8.94 2.49 -9.13
CA TRP A 304 10.13 2.15 -9.90
C TRP A 304 9.76 1.76 -11.33
N GLU A 305 10.61 2.15 -12.27
CA GLU A 305 10.51 1.76 -13.67
C GLU A 305 10.47 0.24 -13.78
N ARG A 306 9.31 -0.30 -14.18
CA ARG A 306 9.06 -1.74 -14.14
C ARG A 306 10.01 -2.51 -15.05
N ARG A 307 10.47 -1.90 -16.15
CA ARG A 307 11.50 -2.49 -17.02
C ARG A 307 12.75 -2.91 -16.24
N ASN A 308 13.15 -2.11 -15.26
CA ASN A 308 14.39 -2.30 -14.51
C ASN A 308 14.16 -3.07 -13.20
N ALA A 309 12.96 -2.97 -12.65
CA ALA A 309 12.61 -3.42 -11.29
C ALA A 309 11.31 -4.24 -11.26
N LEU A 310 11.14 -5.17 -12.20
CA LEU A 310 9.92 -5.99 -12.39
C LEU A 310 9.37 -6.59 -11.09
N ASP A 311 10.26 -7.15 -10.29
CA ASP A 311 9.94 -7.88 -9.07
C ASP A 311 10.14 -7.05 -7.79
N GLU A 312 10.37 -5.74 -7.89
CA GLU A 312 10.56 -4.85 -6.75
C GLU A 312 9.22 -4.50 -6.09
N LEU A 313 9.21 -4.27 -4.78
CA LEU A 313 8.04 -3.87 -4.00
C LEU A 313 7.29 -2.71 -4.65
N MET A 314 8.00 -1.66 -5.08
CA MET A 314 7.45 -0.43 -5.64
C MET A 314 7.37 -0.43 -7.17
N ALA A 315 7.34 -1.59 -7.83
CA ALA A 315 6.99 -1.67 -9.25
C ALA A 315 5.50 -1.31 -9.46
N GLY A 316 5.17 -0.55 -10.52
CA GLY A 316 3.80 -0.06 -10.76
C GLY A 316 2.75 -1.15 -11.06
N ILE A 317 3.20 -2.33 -11.47
CA ILE A 317 2.38 -3.55 -11.56
C ILE A 317 3.16 -4.66 -10.86
N SER A 318 2.57 -5.24 -9.82
CA SER A 318 3.25 -6.23 -8.98
C SER A 318 3.75 -7.44 -9.77
N GLY A 319 5.07 -7.63 -9.78
CA GLY A 319 5.72 -8.92 -9.99
C GLY A 319 5.75 -9.72 -8.68
N ALA A 320 6.93 -10.17 -8.26
CA ALA A 320 7.11 -10.80 -6.96
C ALA A 320 7.04 -9.82 -5.76
N SER A 321 7.17 -8.51 -5.99
CA SER A 321 7.10 -7.45 -4.95
C SER A 321 8.07 -7.65 -3.77
N LEU A 322 9.33 -7.89 -4.10
CA LEU A 322 10.47 -8.01 -3.20
C LEU A 322 10.85 -6.65 -2.63
N TYR A 323 10.97 -6.55 -1.31
CA TYR A 323 11.42 -5.33 -0.63
C TYR A 323 12.95 -5.26 -0.66
N THR A 324 13.50 -4.65 -1.71
CA THR A 324 14.94 -4.63 -1.98
C THR A 324 15.64 -3.40 -1.41
N SER A 325 16.97 -3.37 -1.56
CA SER A 325 17.81 -2.21 -1.27
C SER A 325 17.40 -0.95 -2.03
N LEU A 326 16.74 -1.07 -3.19
CA LEU A 326 16.28 0.08 -3.99
C LEU A 326 15.22 0.88 -3.22
N THR A 327 14.13 0.25 -2.79
CA THR A 327 13.10 0.94 -2.00
C THR A 327 13.61 1.41 -0.65
N MET A 328 14.46 0.62 0.02
CA MET A 328 15.09 1.02 1.29
C MET A 328 15.94 2.28 1.12
N SER A 329 16.74 2.36 0.05
CA SER A 329 17.60 3.52 -0.24
C SER A 329 16.81 4.80 -0.49
N ALA A 330 15.64 4.70 -1.13
CA ALA A 330 14.75 5.83 -1.35
C ALA A 330 14.20 6.36 -0.02
N PHE A 331 13.76 5.48 0.88
CA PHE A 331 13.30 5.88 2.21
C PHE A 331 14.41 6.56 3.04
N GLU A 332 15.62 5.98 3.06
CA GLU A 332 16.73 6.60 3.78
C GLU A 332 17.11 7.96 3.17
N SER A 333 17.04 8.09 1.84
CA SER A 333 17.31 9.34 1.13
C SER A 333 16.32 10.46 1.43
N MET A 334 15.11 10.16 1.94
CA MET A 334 14.16 11.19 2.38
C MET A 334 14.63 11.91 3.65
N GLY A 335 15.58 11.32 4.40
CA GLY A 335 16.06 11.84 5.68
C GLY A 335 15.12 11.58 6.87
N PHE A 336 13.94 11.03 6.62
CA PHE A 336 12.96 10.68 7.66
C PHE A 336 13.24 9.33 8.33
N TYR A 337 13.85 8.43 7.57
CA TYR A 337 14.06 7.03 7.92
C TYR A 337 15.55 6.69 7.81
N ARG A 338 15.96 5.62 8.48
CA ARG A 338 17.23 4.94 8.24
C ARG A 338 16.94 3.51 7.84
N ALA A 339 17.56 3.02 6.77
CA ALA A 339 17.37 1.63 6.40
C ALA A 339 18.18 0.72 7.33
N ASN A 340 17.56 -0.39 7.72
CA ASN A 340 18.20 -1.53 8.35
C ASN A 340 18.60 -2.51 7.24
N TRP A 341 19.82 -2.35 6.75
CA TRP A 341 20.38 -2.95 5.52
C TRP A 341 20.49 -4.47 5.54
#